data_AF-A0A6A1JSE4-F1
#
_entry.id   AF-A0A6A1JSE4-F1
#
_cell.length_a   1.000
_cell.length_b   1.000
_cell.length_c   1.000
_cell.angle_alpha   90.00
_cell.angle_beta   90.00
_cell.angle_gamma   90.00
#
_symmetry.space_group_name_H-M   'P 1'
#
loop_
_entity.id
_entity.type
_entity.pdbx_description
1 polymer ?
#
loop_
_entity_poly.entity_id
_entity_poly.type
_entity_poly.pdbx_seq_one_letter_code
_entity_poly.pdbx_strand_id
1 'polypeptide(L)'
;MERLKHIKYPPLKDKFKKYGDSFELVSKNESNRMYCYRRTTPEGIVYFEVFRSNLEKDDNGNVYESYPRSSQFGDTAWCIRDGENAMKKVLKYMQKTFSN
;
A
#
# COMPACT_ATOMS: atom_id res chain seq x y z
N MET A 1 -28.49 7.87 -16.70
CA MET A 1 -28.00 6.82 -15.78
C MET A 1 -26.50 6.74 -15.96
N GLU A 2 -25.72 7.32 -15.05
CA GLU A 2 -24.28 7.10 -15.04
C GLU A 2 -24.04 5.61 -14.79
N ARG A 3 -23.41 4.92 -15.75
CA ARG A 3 -22.93 3.56 -15.52
C ARG A 3 -21.98 3.64 -14.33
N LEU A 4 -22.31 2.95 -13.24
CA LEU A 4 -21.40 2.78 -12.11
C LEU A 4 -20.09 2.21 -12.67
N LYS A 5 -19.06 3.05 -12.68
CA LYS A 5 -17.71 2.76 -13.19
C LYS A 5 -17.18 1.55 -12.42
N HIS A 6 -16.83 0.47 -13.11
CA HIS A 6 -16.38 -0.75 -12.45
C HIS A 6 -14.90 -0.64 -12.09
N ILE A 7 -14.60 0.05 -10.99
CA ILE A 7 -13.26 0.03 -10.40
C ILE A 7 -13.07 -1.29 -9.64
N LYS A 8 -12.25 -2.19 -10.18
CA LYS A 8 -11.99 -3.51 -9.58
C LYS A 8 -11.26 -3.42 -8.23
N TYR A 9 -10.37 -2.43 -8.07
CA TYR A 9 -9.65 -2.16 -6.84
C TYR A 9 -9.64 -0.66 -6.56
N PRO A 10 -10.00 -0.20 -5.34
CA PRO A 10 -10.00 1.22 -5.04
C PRO A 10 -8.59 1.83 -5.20
N PRO A 11 -8.48 3.06 -5.73
CA PRO A 11 -7.21 3.78 -5.76
C PRO A 11 -6.64 4.00 -4.37
N LEU A 12 -5.32 4.10 -4.27
CA LEU A 12 -4.64 4.48 -3.03
C LEU A 12 -5.04 5.90 -2.60
N LYS A 13 -5.26 6.08 -1.29
CA LYS A 13 -5.66 7.34 -0.66
C LYS A 13 -4.84 7.54 0.60
N ASP A 14 -4.62 8.80 0.97
CA ASP A 14 -3.84 9.15 2.17
C ASP A 14 -4.34 8.47 3.43
N LYS A 15 -5.66 8.31 3.58
CA LYS A 15 -6.27 7.61 4.71
C LYS A 15 -7.43 6.73 4.27
N PHE A 16 -7.52 5.53 4.82
CA PHE A 16 -8.67 4.65 4.63
C PHE A 16 -8.81 3.65 5.79
N LYS A 17 -9.94 2.93 5.84
CA LYS A 17 -10.16 1.82 6.78
C LYS A 17 -10.38 0.53 6.02
N LYS A 18 -9.86 -0.59 6.55
CA LYS A 18 -10.03 -1.93 5.98
C LYS A 18 -10.04 -2.97 7.10
N TYR A 19 -11.06 -3.82 7.12
CA TYR A 19 -11.21 -4.89 8.14
C TYR A 19 -11.13 -4.41 9.61
N GLY A 20 -11.56 -3.17 9.89
CA GLY A 20 -11.49 -2.57 11.23
C GLY A 20 -10.21 -1.75 11.49
N ASP A 21 -9.16 -1.97 10.72
CA ASP A 21 -7.89 -1.26 10.86
C ASP A 21 -7.92 0.09 10.14
N SER A 22 -7.19 1.07 10.68
CA SER A 22 -6.94 2.36 10.03
C SER A 22 -5.59 2.36 9.33
N PHE A 23 -5.55 2.93 8.13
CA PHE A 23 -4.36 3.06 7.31
C PHE A 23 -4.13 4.54 7.02
N GLU A 24 -2.89 4.98 7.23
CA GLU A 24 -2.45 6.36 6.98
C GLU A 24 -1.14 6.34 6.18
N LEU A 25 -1.09 7.07 5.07
CA LEU A 25 0.10 7.20 4.24
C LEU A 25 1.20 7.93 5.03
N VAL A 26 2.35 7.28 5.15
CA VAL A 26 3.54 7.84 5.82
C VAL A 26 4.53 8.38 4.81
N SER A 27 4.77 7.61 3.74
CA SER A 27 5.73 7.98 2.71
C SER A 27 5.41 7.29 1.40
N LYS A 28 5.75 7.96 0.31
CA LYS A 28 5.69 7.44 -1.04
C LYS A 28 6.99 7.79 -1.76
N ASN A 29 7.57 6.81 -2.43
CA ASN A 29 8.66 7.01 -3.37
C ASN A 29 8.08 6.95 -4.79
N GLU A 30 7.94 8.13 -5.39
CA GLU A 30 7.38 8.30 -6.74
C GLU A 30 8.21 7.58 -7.82
N SER A 31 9.53 7.50 -7.64
CA SER A 31 10.44 6.94 -8.65
C SER A 31 10.32 5.43 -8.80
N ASN A 32 10.01 4.69 -7.72
CA ASN A 32 9.88 3.23 -7.74
C ASN A 32 8.47 2.74 -7.37
N ARG A 33 7.52 3.65 -7.13
CA ARG A 33 6.13 3.38 -6.73
C ARG A 33 6.03 2.61 -5.40
N MET A 34 7.01 2.79 -4.52
CA MET A 34 6.95 2.23 -3.17
C MET A 34 6.13 3.12 -2.24
N TYR A 35 5.28 2.48 -1.46
CA TYR A 35 4.44 3.12 -0.44
C TYR A 35 4.80 2.56 0.93
N CYS A 36 4.66 3.41 1.94
CA CYS A 36 4.63 3.03 3.34
C CYS A 36 3.35 3.56 3.97
N TYR A 37 2.49 2.67 4.43
CA TYR A 37 1.31 2.99 5.23
C TYR A 37 1.54 2.60 6.69
N ARG A 38 1.14 3.47 7.61
CA ARG A 38 0.94 3.11 9.01
C ARG A 38 -0.43 2.47 9.14
N ARG A 39 -0.46 1.21 9.57
CA ARG A 39 -1.66 0.45 9.90
C ARG A 39 -1.81 0.40 11.42
N THR A 40 -2.98 0.78 11.93
CA THR A 40 -3.30 0.70 13.35
C THR A 40 -4.52 -0.19 13.56
N THR A 41 -4.37 -1.24 14.36
CA THR A 41 -5.48 -2.14 14.71
C THR A 41 -6.41 -1.47 15.72
N PRO A 42 -7.66 -1.96 15.90
CA PRO A 42 -8.56 -1.45 16.93
C PRO A 42 -7.97 -1.48 18.35
N GLU A 43 -7.07 -2.43 18.63
CA GLU A 43 -6.36 -2.58 19.91
C GLU A 43 -5.15 -1.63 20.03
N GLY A 44 -4.91 -0.78 19.03
CA GLY A 44 -3.81 0.19 19.04
C GLY A 44 -2.45 -0.39 18.62
N ILE A 45 -2.40 -1.61 18.08
CA ILE A 45 -1.15 -2.20 17.59
C ILE A 45 -0.79 -1.54 16.26
N VAL A 46 0.45 -1.08 16.16
CA VAL A 46 0.95 -0.37 14.97
C VAL A 46 1.82 -1.29 14.12
N TYR A 47 1.57 -1.24 12.81
CA TYR A 47 2.37 -1.86 11.77
C TYR A 47 2.69 -0.82 10.69
N PHE A 48 3.78 -1.04 9.97
CA PHE A 48 4.11 -0.36 8.73
C PHE A 48 3.98 -1.35 7.58
N GLU A 49 3.06 -1.07 6.65
CA GLU A 49 2.90 -1.83 5.42
C GLU A 49 3.67 -1.13 4.30
N VAL A 50 4.74 -1.78 3.84
CA VAL A 50 5.65 -1.26 2.82
C VAL A 50 5.53 -2.11 1.56
N PHE A 51 5.19 -1.51 0.42
CA PHE A 51 4.90 -2.26 -0.80
C PHE A 51 5.10 -1.45 -2.08
N ARG A 52 5.32 -2.16 -3.19
CA ARG A 52 5.21 -1.58 -4.53
C ARG A 52 3.74 -1.55 -4.93
N SER A 53 3.22 -0.40 -5.36
CA SER A 53 1.84 -0.32 -5.83
C SER A 53 1.62 -1.13 -7.11
N ASN A 54 0.40 -1.62 -7.30
CA ASN A 54 -0.02 -2.20 -8.57
C ASN A 54 -0.46 -1.09 -9.51
N LEU A 55 -0.22 -1.25 -10.82
CA LEU A 55 -0.83 -0.40 -11.85
C LEU A 55 -2.05 -1.13 -12.41
N GLU A 56 -3.21 -0.56 -12.16
CA GLU A 56 -4.49 -1.06 -12.66
C GLU A 56 -5.00 -0.10 -13.73
N LYS A 57 -5.92 -0.57 -14.57
CA LYS A 57 -6.61 0.25 -15.57
C LYS A 57 -8.10 0.28 -15.26
N ASP A 58 -8.72 1.44 -15.37
CA ASP A 58 -10.17 1.57 -15.33
C ASP A 58 -10.79 1.20 -16.70
N ASP A 59 -12.12 1.21 -16.78
CA ASP A 59 -12.86 0.90 -18.02
C ASP A 59 -12.55 1.87 -19.18
N ASN A 60 -12.01 3.06 -18.88
CA ASN A 60 -11.60 4.06 -19.88
C ASN A 60 -10.12 3.92 -20.26
N GLY A 61 -9.40 2.97 -19.68
CA GLY A 61 -7.96 2.78 -19.88
C GLY A 61 -7.08 3.71 -19.05
N ASN A 62 -7.65 4.51 -18.14
CA ASN A 62 -6.85 5.35 -17.25
C ASN A 62 -6.09 4.47 -16.25
N VAL A 63 -4.78 4.70 -16.15
CA VAL A 63 -3.92 3.97 -15.22
C VAL A 63 -4.03 4.60 -13.83
N TYR A 64 -4.21 3.78 -12.81
CA TYR A 64 -4.18 4.20 -11.41
C TYR A 64 -3.43 3.19 -10.54
N GLU A 65 -3.02 3.64 -9.36
CA GLU A 65 -2.28 2.81 -8.42
C GLU A 65 -3.20 2.21 -7.34
N SER A 66 -3.02 0.91 -7.08
CA SER A 66 -3.84 0.18 -6.11
C SER A 66 -3.00 -0.55 -5.05
N TYR A 67 -3.68 -0.92 -3.96
CA TYR A 67 -3.12 -1.68 -2.84
C TYR A 67 -2.64 -3.07 -3.27
N PRO A 68 -1.60 -3.64 -2.65
CA PRO A 68 -1.13 -4.99 -2.94
C PRO A 68 -2.22 -6.03 -2.66
N ARG A 69 -2.19 -7.10 -3.46
CA ARG A 69 -2.98 -8.30 -3.23
C ARG A 69 -2.37 -9.08 -2.07
N SER A 70 -3.19 -9.89 -1.38
CA SER A 70 -2.72 -10.72 -0.28
C SER A 70 -1.54 -11.64 -0.68
N SER A 71 -1.53 -12.12 -1.93
CA SER A 71 -0.44 -12.95 -2.48
C SER A 71 0.90 -12.23 -2.65
N GLN A 72 0.93 -10.90 -2.60
CA GLN A 72 2.16 -10.11 -2.72
C GLN A 72 2.87 -9.93 -1.38
N PHE A 73 2.20 -10.20 -0.26
CA PHE A 73 2.80 -10.12 1.06
C PHE A 73 3.83 -11.24 1.25
N GLY A 74 5.05 -10.84 1.63
CA GLY A 74 6.22 -11.71 1.72
C GLY A 74 7.16 -11.60 0.51
N ASP A 75 6.70 -11.03 -0.61
CA ASP A 75 7.49 -10.89 -1.84
C ASP A 75 7.70 -9.43 -2.24
N THR A 76 6.64 -8.72 -2.64
CA THR A 76 6.70 -7.30 -3.04
C THR A 76 6.00 -6.37 -2.05
N ALA A 77 5.44 -6.91 -0.98
CA ALA A 77 4.80 -6.20 0.12
C ALA A 77 5.24 -6.80 1.46
N TRP A 78 5.42 -5.96 2.47
CA TRP A 78 5.86 -6.36 3.81
C TRP A 78 5.02 -5.67 4.87
N CYS A 79 4.60 -6.43 5.88
CA CYS A 79 3.98 -5.91 7.08
C CYS A 79 5.00 -5.97 8.23
N ILE A 80 5.40 -4.81 8.74
CA ILE A 80 6.44 -4.67 9.75
C ILE A 80 5.79 -4.15 11.03
N ARG A 81 5.75 -4.96 12.09
CA ARG A 81 5.30 -4.48 13.39
C ARG A 81 6.22 -3.38 13.90
N ASP A 82 5.63 -2.33 14.49
CA ASP A 82 6.39 -1.27 15.14
C ASP A 82 7.28 -1.83 16.27
N GLY A 83 8.43 -1.20 16.47
CA GLY A 83 9.47 -1.64 17.41
C GLY A 83 10.86 -1.14 17.02
N GLU A 84 11.87 -1.52 17.82
CA GLU A 84 13.24 -0.97 17.79
C GLU A 84 13.90 -0.93 16.39
N ASN A 85 13.59 -1.90 15.52
CA ASN A 85 14.19 -2.02 14.19
C ASN A 85 13.21 -1.81 13.03
N ALA A 86 11.98 -1.36 13.31
CA ALA A 86 10.93 -1.22 12.30
C ALA A 86 11.33 -0.24 11.20
N MET A 87 11.75 0.97 11.58
CA MET A 87 12.09 2.03 10.62
C MET A 87 13.30 1.67 9.75
N LYS A 88 14.29 0.94 10.29
CA LYS A 88 15.43 0.44 9.50
C LYS A 88 14.96 -0.52 8.40
N LYS A 89 13.99 -1.39 8.70
CA LYS A 89 13.37 -2.29 7.70
C LYS A 89 12.54 -1.51 6.69
N VAL A 90 11.75 -0.54 7.15
CA VAL A 90 10.94 0.33 6.26
C VAL A 90 11.82 1.02 5.24
N LEU A 91 12.89 1.71 5.69
CA LEU A 91 13.82 2.41 4.79
C LEU A 91 14.48 1.46 3.79
N LYS A 92 14.93 0.28 4.26
CA LYS A 92 15.51 -0.76 3.39
C LYS A 92 14.54 -1.18 2.28
N TYR A 93 13.26 -1.41 2.59
CA TYR A 93 12.30 -1.85 1.58
C TYR A 93 11.83 -0.71 0.68
N MET A 94 11.68 0.51 1.20
CA MET A 94 11.32 1.70 0.39
C MET A 94 12.33 2.01 -0.72
N GLN A 95 13.59 1.60 -0.55
CA GLN A 95 14.66 1.76 -1.54
C GLN A 95 14.77 0.60 -2.53
N LYS A 96 13.98 -0.48 -2.38
CA LYS A 96 14.04 -1.59 -3.32
C LYS A 96 13.67 -1.14 -4.72
N THR A 97 14.46 -1.56 -5.68
CA THR A 97 14.14 -1.51 -7.10
C THR A 97 13.62 -2.87 -7.53
N PHE A 98 12.68 -2.87 -8.46
CA PHE A 98 12.13 -4.08 -9.04
C PHE A 98 12.39 -3.99 -10.54
N SER A 99 13.09 -4.96 -11.10
CA SER A 99 13.18 -5.12 -12.54
C SER A 99 11.79 -5.46 -13.07
N ASN A 100 11.33 -4.74 -14.09
CA ASN A 100 10.09 -5.06 -14.80
C ASN A 100 10.30 -6.24 -15.75
#